data_AF-A0A0T7GYE1-F1
#
_entry.id   AF-A0A0T7GYE1-F1
#
_cell.length_a   1.000
_cell.length_b   1.000
_cell.length_c   1.000
_cell.angle_alpha   90.00
_cell.angle_beta   90.00
_cell.angle_gamma   90.00
#
_symmetry.space_group_name_H-M   'P 1'
#
loop_
_entity.id
_entity.type
_entity.pdbx_description
1 polymer ?
#
loop_
_entity_poly.entity_id
_entity_poly.type
_entity_poly.pdbx_seq_one_letter_code
_entity_poly.pdbx_strand_id
1 'polypeptide(L)' 'MNIDLSKRIVFQNDEGGVSVLIPAECGLTLEQIAAKDVPTGKPYKIVDMAEIPSDRSQRIAWTVDEADLTDGVGA' A
#
# COMPACT_ATOMS: atom_id res chain seq x y z
N MET A 1 19.76 0.18 -7.10
CA MET A 1 18.42 0.64 -7.48
C MET A 1 17.91 1.45 -6.30
N ASN A 2 17.49 2.70 -6.51
CA ASN A 2 16.99 3.54 -5.42
C ASN A 2 15.46 3.45 -5.43
N ILE A 3 14.87 3.15 -4.27
CA ILE A 3 13.42 3.12 -4.13
C ILE A 3 12.90 4.54 -3.95
N ASP A 4 11.72 4.85 -4.48
CA ASP A 4 11.07 6.12 -4.21
C ASP A 4 10.38 6.08 -2.83
N LEU A 5 11.02 6.70 -1.84
CA LEU A 5 10.52 6.77 -0.46
C LEU A 5 9.29 7.68 -0.30
N SER A 6 8.85 8.38 -1.34
CA SER A 6 7.56 9.09 -1.34
C SER A 6 6.38 8.15 -1.59
N LYS A 7 6.62 6.92 -2.07
CA LYS A 7 5.56 5.95 -2.39
C LYS A 7 5.14 5.08 -1.22
N ARG A 8 3.89 4.64 -1.25
CA ARG A 8 3.26 3.78 -0.25
C ARG A 8 2.51 2.66 -0.95
N ILE A 9 2.53 1.47 -0.37
CA ILE A 9 1.74 0.33 -0.87
C ILE A 9 0.49 0.25 -0.02
N VAL A 10 -0.67 0.27 -0.64
CA VAL A 10 -1.98 0.29 0.05
C VAL A 10 -2.81 -0.92 -0.36
N PHE A 11 -3.52 -1.49 0.61
CA PHE A 11 -4.44 -2.60 0.39
C PHE A 11 -5.55 -2.61 1.45
N GLN A 12 -6.68 -3.24 1.14
CA GLN A 12 -7.75 -3.45 2.12
C GLN A 12 -7.39 -4.56 3.11
N ASN A 13 -7.40 -4.25 4.41
CA ASN A 13 -7.14 -5.20 5.47
C ASN A 13 -8.40 -5.98 5.87
N ASP A 14 -8.22 -7.02 6.68
CA ASP A 14 -9.33 -7.90 7.10
C ASP A 14 -10.21 -7.29 8.22
N GLU A 15 -9.87 -6.10 8.70
CA GLU A 15 -10.62 -5.35 9.71
C GLU A 15 -11.55 -4.29 9.08
N GLY A 16 -11.64 -4.25 7.74
CA GLY A 16 -12.48 -3.32 7.01
C GLY A 16 -11.87 -1.93 6.81
N GLY A 17 -10.56 -1.79 7.02
CA GLY A 17 -9.80 -0.55 6.80
C GLY A 17 -8.74 -0.67 5.70
N VAL A 18 -7.92 0.38 5.58
CA VAL A 18 -6.81 0.44 4.62
C VAL A 18 -5.48 0.26 5.36
N SER A 19 -4.73 -0.76 4.99
CA SER A 19 -3.35 -0.92 5.43
C SER A 19 -2.40 -0.16 4.50
N VAL A 20 -1.35 0.40 5.09
CA VAL A 20 -0.33 1.19 4.39
C VAL A 20 1.04 0.63 4.73
N LEU A 21 1.75 0.10 3.75
CA LEU A 21 3.15 -0.27 3.89
C LEU A 21 4.04 0.91 3.49
N ILE A 22 5.03 1.17 4.33
CA ILE A 22 6.09 2.16 4.07
C ILE A 22 7.32 1.38 3.59
N PRO A 23 7.75 1.56 2.33
CA PRO A 23 8.92 0.88 1.80
C PRO A 23 10.19 1.21 2.60
N ALA A 24 11.03 0.21 2.82
CA ALA A 24 12.36 0.37 3.39
C ALA A 24 13.44 0.12 2.33
N GLU A 25 14.59 0.77 2.46
CA GLU A 25 15.75 0.55 1.59
C GLU A 25 16.39 -0.83 1.85
N CYS A 26 15.73 -1.87 1.35
CA CYS A 26 16.10 -3.27 1.60
C CYS A 26 16.65 -3.98 0.36
N GLY A 27 16.96 -3.24 -0.71
CA GLY A 27 17.46 -3.80 -1.97
C GLY A 27 16.39 -4.41 -2.89
N LEU A 28 15.12 -4.28 -2.53
CA LEU A 28 13.96 -4.70 -3.32
C LEU A 28 13.29 -3.51 -4.01
N THR A 29 12.59 -3.75 -5.13
CA THR A 29 11.69 -2.76 -5.74
C THR A 29 10.38 -2.62 -4.97
N LEU A 30 9.59 -1.59 -5.27
CA LEU A 30 8.27 -1.40 -4.63
C LEU A 30 7.34 -2.59 -4.90
N GLU A 31 7.34 -3.12 -6.13
CA GLU A 31 6.54 -4.25 -6.55
C GLU A 31 6.98 -5.55 -5.84
N GLN A 32 8.30 -5.73 -5.65
CA GLN A 32 8.83 -6.88 -4.91
C GLN A 32 8.49 -6.81 -3.42
N ILE A 33 8.54 -5.60 -2.83
CA ILE A 33 8.07 -5.37 -1.46
C ILE A 33 6.58 -5.66 -1.37
N ALA A 34 5.78 -5.14 -2.31
CA ALA A 34 4.34 -5.34 -2.32
C ALA A 34 3.96 -6.82 -2.45
N ALA A 35 4.55 -7.54 -3.41
CA ALA A 35 4.32 -8.96 -3.58
C ALA A 35 4.66 -9.75 -2.30
N LYS A 36 5.76 -9.41 -1.62
CA LYS A 36 6.22 -10.11 -0.40
C LYS A 36 5.41 -9.77 0.86
N ASP A 37 5.06 -8.50 1.06
CA ASP A 37 4.55 -7.98 2.34
C ASP A 37 3.02 -7.75 2.35
N VAL A 38 2.39 -7.66 1.18
CA VAL A 38 0.93 -7.73 1.07
C VAL A 38 0.50 -9.20 1.22
N PRO A 39 -0.51 -9.52 2.05
CA PRO A 39 -0.96 -10.90 2.21
C PRO A 39 -1.33 -11.54 0.87
N THR A 40 -0.98 -12.81 0.69
CA THR A 40 -1.21 -13.56 -0.55
C THR A 40 -2.65 -13.44 -1.03
N GLY A 41 -2.83 -13.09 -2.31
CA GLY A 41 -4.13 -12.96 -2.96
C GLY A 41 -4.85 -11.64 -2.73
N LYS A 42 -4.34 -10.74 -1.86
CA LYS A 42 -4.92 -9.40 -1.72
C LYS A 42 -4.38 -8.46 -2.81
N PRO A 43 -5.26 -7.74 -3.53
CA PRO A 43 -4.82 -6.73 -4.48
C PRO A 43 -4.22 -5.52 -3.76
N TYR A 44 -3.29 -4.84 -4.41
CA TYR A 44 -2.66 -3.63 -3.87
C TYR A 44 -2.52 -2.52 -4.93
N LYS A 45 -2.26 -1.31 -4.43
CA LYS A 45 -1.85 -0.15 -5.24
C LYS A 45 -0.61 0.50 -4.66
N ILE A 46 0.23 1.08 -5.52
CA ILE A 46 1.35 1.93 -5.14
C ILE A 46 0.93 3.38 -5.37
N VAL A 47 0.80 4.15 -4.29
CA VAL A 47 0.31 5.53 -4.29
C VAL A 47 1.35 6.51 -3.79
N ASP A 48 1.18 7.79 -4.09
CA ASP A 48 1.96 8.84 -3.43
C ASP A 48 1.55 9.01 -1.96
N MET A 49 2.50 9.32 -1.08
CA MET A 49 2.15 9.59 0.32
C MET A 49 1.20 10.78 0.49
N ALA A 50 1.15 11.70 -0.49
CA ALA A 50 0.20 12.81 -0.50
C ALA A 50 -1.26 12.39 -0.68
N GLU A 51 -1.51 11.18 -1.21
CA GLU A 51 -2.87 10.62 -1.35
C GLU A 51 -3.42 10.08 -0.03
N ILE A 52 -2.55 9.87 0.96
CA ILE A 52 -2.93 9.34 2.26
C ILE A 52 -3.32 10.50 3.18
N PRO A 53 -4.49 10.44 3.87
CA PRO A 53 -4.89 11.47 4.81
C PRO A 53 -3.82 11.75 5.87
N SER A 54 -3.32 12.99 5.86
CA SER A 54 -2.30 13.45 6.79
C SER A 54 -2.87 13.59 8.21
N ASP A 55 -4.12 14.05 8.32
CA ASP A 55 -4.89 14.10 9.56
C ASP A 55 -5.26 12.69 10.03
N ARG A 56 -4.68 12.28 11.16
CA ARG A 56 -4.89 10.96 11.75
C ARG A 56 -6.33 10.71 12.17
N SER A 57 -7.10 11.75 12.50
CA SER A 57 -8.51 11.60 12.85
C SER A 57 -9.36 11.13 11.66
N GLN A 58 -8.89 11.40 10.44
CA GLN A 58 -9.59 11.04 9.19
C GLN A 58 -9.15 9.69 8.64
N ARG A 59 -8.01 9.14 9.09
CA ARG A 59 -7.48 7.85 8.60
C ARG A 59 -8.41 6.67 8.89
N ILE A 60 -9.16 6.71 9.98
CA ILE A 60 -10.10 5.63 10.32
C ILE A 60 -11.30 5.57 9.36
N ALA A 61 -11.65 6.70 8.74
CA ALA A 61 -12.74 6.80 7.78
C ALA A 61 -12.26 6.69 6.33
N TRP A 62 -10.95 6.59 6.10
CA TRP A 62 -10.39 6.48 4.77
C TRP A 62 -10.63 5.10 4.20
N THR A 63 -11.09 5.06 2.96
CA THR A 63 -11.41 3.85 2.21
C THR A 63 -10.79 3.93 0.82
N VAL A 64 -10.53 2.76 0.25
CA VAL A 64 -10.13 2.58 -1.15
C VAL A 64 -11.07 1.56 -1.76
N ASP A 65 -11.44 1.72 -3.03
CA ASP A 65 -12.17 0.67 -3.75
C ASP A 65 -11.18 -0.44 -4.12
N GLU A 66 -11.57 -1.70 -3.92
CA GLU A 66 -10.75 -2.84 -4.32
C GLU A 66 -10.54 -2.85 -5.84
N ALA A 67 -11.53 -2.37 -6.61
CA ALA A 67 -11.43 -2.25 -8.06
C ALA A 67 -10.32 -1.29 -8.53
N ASP A 68 -9.90 -0.36 -7.66
CA ASP A 68 -8.81 0.59 -7.94
C ASP A 68 -7.43 0.04 -7.56
N LEU A 69 -7.35 -1.11 -6.86
CA LEU A 69 -6.12 -1.76 -6.42
C LEU A 69 -5.52 -2.65 -7.54
N THR A 70 -5.01 -2.00 -8.58
CA THR A 70 -4.69 -2.65 -9.87
C THR A 70 -3.21 -2.98 -10.08
N ASP A 71 -2.33 -2.67 -9.15
CA ASP A 71 -0.87 -2.71 -9.39
C ASP A 71 -0.24 -4.08 -9.11
N GLY A 72 -1.05 -5.01 -8.59
CA GLY A 72 -0.68 -6.41 -8.40
C GLY A 72 -1.44 -7.06 -7.27
N VAL A 73 -1.03 -8.28 -6.93
CA VAL A 73 -1.54 -9.07 -5.82
C VAL A 73 -0.37 -9.54 -4.95
N GLY A 74 -0.58 -9.62 -3.64
CA GLY A 74 0.36 -10.28 -2.74
C GLY A 74 0.61 -11.74 -3.16
N ALA A 75 1.85 -12.21 -3.00
CA ALA A 75 2.32 -13.52 -3.45
C ALA A 75 2.94 -14.32 -2.29
#